data_AF-A0A6J0N5I4-F1
#
_entry.id   AF-A0A6J0N5I4-F1
#
_cell.length_a   1.000
_cell.length_b   1.000
_cell.length_c   1.000
_cell.angle_alpha   90.00
_cell.angle_beta   90.00
_cell.angle_gamma   90.00
#
_symmetry.space_group_name_H-M   'P 1'
#
loop_
_entity.id
_entity.type
_entity.pdbx_description
1 polymer ?
#
loop_
_entity_poly.entity_id
_entity_poly.type
_entity_poly.pdbx_seq_one_letter_code
_entity_poly.pdbx_strand_id
1 'polypeptide(L)'
;MARPFILWLHGLGDSGPANENIKTVFKSPELSDAKWLFPSAPYNPVTCNQGRVMPSWFDVPELPFRAGSRIDETSILEAVKKVHAIIDQEIARGTRPENVFICGISQGGALTLASVLLYPKTLGGGAVLSGWVPLLDKLE
;
A
#
# COMPACT_ATOMS: atom_id res chain seq x y z
N MET A 1 3.81 -22.36 13.54
CA MET A 1 3.79 -21.69 12.22
C MET A 1 4.54 -20.38 12.35
N ALA A 2 5.20 -19.90 11.30
CA ALA A 2 5.94 -18.65 11.37
C ALA A 2 4.95 -17.47 11.25
N ARG A 3 5.02 -16.53 12.19
CA ARG A 3 4.07 -15.42 12.37
C ARG A 3 3.93 -14.57 11.09
N PRO A 4 2.71 -14.35 10.56
CA PRO A 4 2.49 -13.46 9.43
C PRO A 4 2.69 -11.99 9.81
N PHE A 5 3.21 -11.18 8.88
CA PHE A 5 3.19 -9.72 8.96
C PHE A 5 2.27 -9.17 7.87
N ILE A 6 1.31 -8.33 8.26
CA ILE A 6 0.30 -7.75 7.36
C ILE A 6 0.41 -6.23 7.42
N LEU A 7 0.78 -5.62 6.30
CA LEU A 7 0.81 -4.17 6.11
C LEU A 7 -0.48 -3.74 5.39
N TRP A 8 -1.24 -2.83 5.97
CA TRP A 8 -2.46 -2.30 5.37
C TRP A 8 -2.33 -0.83 4.99
N LEU A 9 -2.51 -0.52 3.70
CA LEU A 9 -2.41 0.81 3.13
C LEU A 9 -3.82 1.39 2.87
N HIS A 10 -4.16 2.48 3.57
CA HIS A 10 -5.46 3.13 3.45
C HIS A 10 -5.65 3.89 2.12
N GLY A 11 -6.90 4.26 1.82
CA GLY A 11 -7.24 5.05 0.63
C GLY A 11 -6.93 6.55 0.78
N LEU A 12 -7.05 7.30 -0.32
CA LEU A 12 -6.82 8.76 -0.35
C LEU A 12 -7.67 9.49 0.70
N GLY A 13 -7.05 10.37 1.49
CA GLY A 13 -7.71 11.20 2.50
C GLY A 13 -7.99 10.51 3.84
N ASP A 14 -7.68 9.21 3.97
CA ASP A 14 -7.94 8.41 5.17
C ASP A 14 -6.69 8.31 6.08
N SER A 15 -6.69 7.40 7.06
CA SER A 15 -5.58 7.17 7.97
C SER A 15 -5.44 5.71 8.39
N GLY A 16 -4.25 5.34 8.88
CA GLY A 16 -3.99 4.03 9.47
C GLY A 16 -4.94 3.69 10.63
N PRO A 17 -5.03 4.54 11.68
CA PRO A 17 -5.91 4.31 12.83
C PRO A 17 -7.38 4.07 12.47
N ALA A 18 -7.91 4.81 11.48
CA ALA A 18 -9.29 4.62 11.02
C ALA A 18 -9.56 3.24 10.40
N ASN A 19 -8.51 2.58 9.90
CA ASN A 19 -8.58 1.27 9.26
C ASN A 19 -8.26 0.10 10.21
N GLU A 20 -7.79 0.35 11.43
CA GLU A 20 -7.32 -0.72 12.33
C GLU A 20 -8.38 -1.77 12.67
N ASN A 21 -9.66 -1.38 12.69
CA ASN A 21 -10.77 -2.29 12.98
C ASN A 21 -10.89 -3.42 11.94
N ILE A 22 -10.29 -3.28 10.77
CA ILE A 22 -10.24 -4.33 9.73
C ILE A 22 -9.62 -5.60 10.28
N LYS A 23 -8.60 -5.52 11.15
CA LYS A 23 -7.95 -6.71 11.75
C LYS A 23 -8.94 -7.57 12.56
N THR A 24 -10.03 -6.98 13.07
CA THR A 24 -11.03 -7.69 13.88
C THR A 24 -11.97 -8.58 13.06
N VAL A 25 -12.02 -8.39 11.74
CA VAL A 25 -12.80 -9.21 10.81
C VAL A 25 -12.07 -10.54 10.53
N PHE A 26 -10.74 -10.55 10.62
CA PHE A 26 -9.91 -11.74 10.39
C PHE A 26 -9.79 -12.57 11.68
N LYS A 27 -10.78 -13.45 11.92
CA LYS A 27 -10.92 -14.22 13.17
C LYS A 27 -10.38 -15.65 13.11
N SER A 28 -9.77 -16.06 12.00
CA SER A 28 -9.30 -17.44 11.85
C SER A 28 -8.09 -17.71 12.76
N PRO A 29 -7.92 -18.95 13.27
CA PRO A 29 -6.79 -19.30 14.13
C PRO A 29 -5.42 -19.00 13.50
N GLU A 30 -5.30 -19.13 12.17
CA GLU A 30 -4.08 -18.94 11.40
C GLU A 30 -3.61 -17.48 11.34
N LEU A 31 -4.52 -16.52 11.58
CA LEU A 31 -4.21 -15.08 11.62
C LEU A 31 -4.27 -14.51 13.05
N SER A 32 -4.55 -15.34 14.04
CA SER A 32 -4.69 -14.90 15.44
C SER A 32 -3.41 -14.30 16.02
N ASP A 33 -2.24 -14.75 15.54
CA ASP A 33 -0.93 -14.24 15.94
C ASP A 33 -0.34 -13.24 14.94
N ALA A 34 -1.03 -12.95 13.83
CA ALA A 34 -0.51 -12.06 12.79
C ALA A 34 -0.17 -10.67 13.36
N LYS A 35 0.97 -10.13 12.93
CA LYS A 35 1.38 -8.76 13.25
C LYS A 35 0.82 -7.82 12.19
N TRP A 36 -0.07 -6.93 12.61
CA TRP A 36 -0.66 -5.93 11.73
C TRP A 36 0.03 -4.58 11.88
N LEU A 37 0.21 -3.88 10.76
CA LEU A 37 0.66 -2.50 10.73
C LEU A 37 -0.24 -1.68 9.80
N PHE A 38 -0.78 -0.58 10.32
CA PHE A 38 -1.63 0.37 9.60
C PHE A 38 -0.94 1.75 9.60
N PRO A 39 0.03 2.01 8.69
CA PRO A 39 0.66 3.31 8.61
C PRO A 39 -0.31 4.37 8.07
N SER A 40 -0.07 5.63 8.43
CA SER A 40 -0.76 6.78 7.83
C SER A 40 0.13 7.46 6.80
N ALA A 41 -0.44 7.82 5.66
CA ALA A 41 0.23 8.61 4.65
C ALA A 41 0.55 10.03 5.18
N PRO A 42 1.63 10.67 4.69
CA PRO A 42 1.89 12.07 4.98
C PRO A 42 0.81 12.98 4.38
N TYR A 43 0.68 14.18 4.95
CA TYR A 43 -0.18 15.24 4.39
C TYR A 43 0.49 15.85 3.17
N ASN A 44 -0.15 15.71 2.01
CA ASN A 44 0.34 16.24 0.73
C ASN A 44 -0.77 17.01 0.00
N PRO A 45 -0.44 18.00 -0.83
CA PRO A 45 -1.40 18.56 -1.78
C PRO A 45 -1.80 17.49 -2.80
N VAL A 46 -3.08 17.47 -3.18
CA VAL A 46 -3.64 16.46 -4.10
C VAL A 46 -4.25 17.14 -5.32
N THR A 47 -3.73 16.84 -6.51
CA THR A 47 -4.09 17.51 -7.77
C THR A 47 -5.57 17.36 -8.12
N CYS A 48 -6.15 16.15 -8.05
CA CYS A 48 -7.57 15.93 -8.34
C CYS A 48 -8.51 16.70 -7.38
N ASN A 49 -8.00 17.10 -6.21
CA ASN A 49 -8.73 17.87 -5.21
C ASN A 49 -8.28 19.35 -5.19
N GLN A 50 -7.86 19.88 -6.33
CA GLN A 50 -7.48 21.29 -6.52
C GLN A 50 -6.36 21.72 -5.55
N GLY A 51 -5.41 20.83 -5.25
CA GLY A 51 -4.27 21.10 -4.37
C GLY A 51 -4.61 21.11 -2.88
N ARG A 52 -5.83 20.70 -2.48
CA ARG A 52 -6.16 20.53 -1.06
C ARG A 52 -5.19 19.56 -0.38
N VAL A 53 -4.72 19.94 0.79
CA VAL A 53 -3.79 19.13 1.60
C VAL A 53 -4.57 18.12 2.42
N MET A 54 -4.22 16.84 2.26
CA MET A 54 -4.83 15.72 2.98
C MET A 54 -3.86 14.53 3.02
N PRO A 55 -4.11 13.50 3.85
CA PRO A 55 -3.31 12.28 3.83
C PRO A 55 -3.32 11.65 2.43
N SER A 56 -2.15 11.52 1.82
CA SER A 56 -2.03 10.97 0.47
C SER A 56 -0.67 10.30 0.30
N TRP A 57 -0.68 9.06 -0.19
CA TRP A 57 0.55 8.29 -0.41
C TRP A 57 1.41 8.88 -1.52
N PHE A 58 0.76 9.28 -2.62
CA PHE A 58 1.33 9.86 -3.83
C PHE A 58 0.31 10.78 -4.49
N ASP A 59 0.71 11.66 -5.40
CA ASP A 59 -0.23 12.58 -6.03
C ASP A 59 -1.19 11.85 -7.00
N VAL A 60 -2.45 12.30 -7.02
CA VAL A 60 -3.50 11.75 -7.89
C VAL A 60 -3.96 12.85 -8.83
N PRO A 61 -3.52 12.83 -10.11
CA PRO A 61 -3.88 13.89 -11.06
C PRO A 61 -5.37 13.95 -11.42
N GLU A 62 -6.07 12.81 -11.37
CA GLU A 62 -7.43 12.69 -11.88
C GLU A 62 -8.25 11.64 -11.14
N LEU A 63 -9.52 11.99 -10.84
CA LEU A 63 -10.57 11.07 -10.40
C LEU A 63 -11.90 11.43 -11.08
N PRO A 64 -12.76 10.46 -11.46
CA PRO A 64 -12.58 9.01 -11.29
C PRO A 64 -11.47 8.44 -12.20
N PHE A 65 -10.71 7.49 -11.67
CA PHE A 65 -9.62 6.85 -12.41
C PHE A 65 -10.15 5.93 -13.53
N ARG A 66 -9.56 6.00 -14.72
CA ARG A 66 -9.95 5.25 -15.92
C ARG A 66 -8.71 4.75 -16.66
N ALA A 67 -8.92 3.84 -17.61
CA ALA A 67 -7.86 3.48 -18.56
C ALA A 67 -7.37 4.74 -19.29
N GLY A 68 -6.06 4.99 -19.28
CA GLY A 68 -5.45 6.19 -19.85
C GLY A 68 -5.44 7.42 -18.94
N SER A 69 -5.94 7.32 -17.70
CA SER A 69 -5.80 8.40 -16.71
C SER A 69 -4.33 8.71 -16.44
N ARG A 70 -4.05 9.99 -16.19
CA ARG A 70 -2.70 10.47 -15.89
C ARG A 70 -2.22 9.92 -14.54
N ILE A 71 -0.95 9.55 -14.48
CA ILE A 71 -0.25 9.10 -13.28
C ILE A 71 0.96 9.99 -12.99
N ASP A 72 1.30 10.14 -11.72
CA ASP A 72 2.57 10.72 -11.29
C ASP A 72 3.50 9.59 -10.84
N GLU A 73 4.21 8.99 -11.79
CA GLU A 73 5.14 7.87 -11.57
C GLU A 73 6.19 8.23 -10.51
N THR A 74 6.68 9.47 -10.51
CA THR A 74 7.73 9.91 -9.57
C THR A 74 7.20 9.87 -8.14
N SER A 75 6.03 10.45 -7.89
CA SER A 75 5.40 10.44 -6.57
C SER A 75 5.08 9.03 -6.09
N ILE A 76 4.66 8.15 -7.01
CA ILE A 76 4.37 6.74 -6.70
C ILE A 76 5.65 6.00 -6.29
N LEU A 77 6.76 6.16 -7.02
CA LEU A 77 8.02 5.51 -6.69
C LEU A 77 8.59 5.99 -5.34
N GLU A 78 8.39 7.25 -4.98
CA GLU A 78 8.73 7.76 -3.65
C GLU A 78 7.87 7.12 -2.54
N ALA A 79 6.58 6.88 -2.80
CA ALA A 79 5.72 6.15 -1.87
C ALA A 79 6.16 4.67 -1.73
N VAL A 80 6.55 4.03 -2.84
CA VAL A 80 7.06 2.65 -2.85
C VAL A 80 8.30 2.52 -1.99
N LYS A 81 9.26 3.47 -2.06
CA LYS A 81 10.46 3.46 -1.20
C LYS A 81 10.11 3.44 0.29
N LYS A 82 9.07 4.17 0.71
CA LYS A 82 8.61 4.19 2.11
C LYS A 82 8.00 2.85 2.52
N VAL A 83 7.22 2.22 1.65
CA VAL A 83 6.67 0.88 1.88
C VAL A 83 7.78 -0.16 1.95
N HIS A 84 8.75 -0.11 1.03
CA HIS A 84 9.92 -1.00 1.02
C HIS A 84 10.73 -0.87 2.31
N ALA A 85 10.95 0.34 2.82
CA ALA A 85 11.63 0.55 4.10
C ALA A 85 10.91 -0.14 5.29
N ILE A 86 9.58 -0.15 5.30
CA ILE A 86 8.79 -0.87 6.30
C ILE A 86 8.98 -2.39 6.16
N ILE A 87 8.91 -2.89 4.93
CA ILE A 87 9.10 -4.33 4.63
C ILE A 87 10.51 -4.78 5.01
N ASP A 88 11.53 -4.01 4.63
CA ASP A 88 12.94 -4.27 4.93
C ASP A 88 13.18 -4.31 6.44
N GLN A 89 12.63 -3.36 7.18
CA GLN A 89 12.74 -3.32 8.63
C GLN A 89 12.10 -4.56 9.28
N GLU A 90 10.98 -5.02 8.76
CA GLU A 90 10.31 -6.21 9.29
C GLU A 90 11.06 -7.50 8.98
N ILE A 91 11.59 -7.63 7.75
CA ILE A 91 12.42 -8.77 7.36
C ILE A 91 13.73 -8.78 8.17
N ALA A 92 14.35 -7.62 8.41
CA ALA A 92 15.54 -7.50 9.24
C ALA A 92 15.30 -7.92 10.70
N ARG A 93 14.05 -7.88 11.18
CA ARG A 93 13.64 -8.39 12.51
C ARG A 93 13.38 -9.89 12.54
N GLY A 94 13.54 -10.60 11.42
CA GLY A 94 13.45 -12.05 11.33
C GLY A 94 12.17 -12.58 10.70
N THR A 95 11.27 -11.72 10.22
CA THR A 95 10.09 -12.18 9.45
C THR A 95 10.52 -12.68 8.09
N ARG A 96 10.16 -13.92 7.74
CA ARG A 96 10.45 -14.46 6.40
C ARG A 96 9.68 -13.69 5.32
N PRO A 97 10.29 -13.36 4.17
CA PRO A 97 9.59 -12.64 3.10
C PRO A 97 8.27 -13.28 2.67
N GLU A 98 8.22 -14.62 2.58
CA GLU A 98 7.00 -15.36 2.23
C GLU A 98 5.86 -15.27 3.26
N ASN A 99 6.11 -14.69 4.43
CA ASN A 99 5.10 -14.42 5.47
C ASN A 99 4.69 -12.93 5.53
N VAL A 100 5.18 -12.11 4.61
CA VAL A 100 4.82 -10.69 4.51
C VAL A 100 3.71 -10.51 3.48
N PHE A 101 2.62 -9.89 3.90
CA PHE A 101 1.47 -9.57 3.06
C PHE A 101 1.23 -8.07 3.03
N ILE A 102 1.05 -7.52 1.83
CA ILE A 102 0.73 -6.11 1.63
C ILE A 102 -0.71 -6.01 1.12
N CYS A 103 -1.53 -5.23 1.79
CA CYS A 103 -2.95 -5.07 1.50
C CYS A 103 -3.27 -3.59 1.35
N GLY A 104 -4.25 -3.23 0.53
CA GLY A 104 -4.70 -1.86 0.51
C GLY A 104 -5.94 -1.61 -0.34
N ILE A 105 -6.60 -0.48 -0.06
CA ILE A 105 -7.82 -0.06 -0.73
C ILE A 105 -7.61 1.21 -1.56
N SER A 106 -8.20 1.27 -2.75
CA SER A 106 -8.15 2.45 -3.64
C SER A 106 -6.70 2.90 -3.89
N GLN A 107 -6.31 4.11 -3.48
CA GLN A 107 -4.94 4.60 -3.56
C GLN A 107 -3.93 3.65 -2.88
N GLY A 108 -4.26 3.14 -1.69
CA GLY A 108 -3.42 2.15 -1.00
C GLY A 108 -3.37 0.80 -1.71
N GLY A 109 -4.41 0.45 -2.46
CA GLY A 109 -4.44 -0.74 -3.33
C GLY A 109 -3.50 -0.59 -4.54
N ALA A 110 -3.50 0.58 -5.18
CA ALA A 110 -2.55 0.89 -6.23
C ALA A 110 -1.10 0.86 -5.69
N LEU A 111 -0.85 1.47 -4.53
CA LEU A 111 0.47 1.42 -3.89
C LEU A 111 0.89 0.00 -3.49
N THR A 112 -0.06 -0.84 -3.04
CA THR A 112 0.18 -2.26 -2.76
C THR A 112 0.73 -2.96 -4.00
N LEU A 113 0.07 -2.78 -5.15
CA LEU A 113 0.49 -3.41 -6.40
C LEU A 113 1.91 -2.98 -6.81
N ALA A 114 2.18 -1.67 -6.85
CA ALA A 114 3.52 -1.16 -7.19
C ALA A 114 4.60 -1.66 -6.21
N SER A 115 4.30 -1.64 -4.91
CA SER A 115 5.25 -2.01 -3.87
C SER A 115 5.62 -3.48 -3.98
N VAL A 116 4.66 -4.38 -4.21
CA VAL A 116 4.91 -5.82 -4.36
C VAL A 116 5.68 -6.12 -5.64
N LEU A 117 5.28 -5.55 -6.78
CA LEU A 117 5.89 -5.84 -8.08
C LEU A 117 7.33 -5.32 -8.20
N LEU A 118 7.68 -4.26 -7.47
CA LEU A 118 9.03 -3.69 -7.46
C LEU A 118 9.91 -4.22 -6.32
N TYR A 119 9.38 -5.06 -5.42
CA TYR A 119 10.17 -5.56 -4.29
C TYR A 119 11.13 -6.67 -4.75
N PRO A 120 12.42 -6.67 -4.32
CA PRO A 120 13.43 -7.59 -4.86
C PRO A 120 13.32 -9.05 -4.37
N LYS A 121 12.35 -9.36 -3.51
CA LYS A 121 12.13 -10.70 -2.96
C LYS A 121 10.68 -11.10 -3.13
N THR A 122 10.42 -12.39 -3.31
CA THR A 122 9.07 -12.93 -3.26
C THR A 122 8.45 -12.68 -1.87
N LEU A 123 7.32 -12.00 -1.83
CA LEU A 123 6.50 -11.80 -0.64
C LEU A 123 5.42 -12.88 -0.55
N GLY A 124 4.72 -12.97 0.59
CA GLY A 124 3.59 -13.88 0.77
C GLY A 124 2.41 -13.56 -0.14
N GLY A 125 2.17 -12.27 -0.40
CA GLY A 125 1.19 -11.83 -1.38
C GLY A 125 0.83 -10.34 -1.31
N GLY A 126 0.14 -9.88 -2.35
CA GLY A 126 -0.47 -8.55 -2.43
C GLY A 126 -1.98 -8.64 -2.58
N ALA A 127 -2.75 -7.96 -1.73
CA ALA A 127 -4.21 -7.88 -1.82
C ALA A 127 -4.67 -6.47 -2.19
N VAL A 128 -5.15 -6.31 -3.41
CA VAL A 128 -5.62 -5.02 -3.96
C VAL A 128 -7.14 -4.96 -3.91
N LEU A 129 -7.69 -4.00 -3.17
CA LEU A 129 -9.13 -3.76 -3.08
C LEU A 129 -9.46 -2.47 -3.83
N SER A 130 -10.13 -2.59 -4.98
CA SER A 130 -10.57 -1.43 -5.78
C SER A 130 -9.45 -0.44 -6.13
N GLY A 131 -8.22 -0.93 -6.33
CA GLY A 131 -7.08 -0.14 -6.78
C GLY A 131 -7.00 -0.03 -8.31
N TRP A 132 -5.89 0.52 -8.80
CA TRP A 132 -5.56 0.62 -10.23
C TRP A 132 -4.08 0.30 -10.44
N VAL A 133 -3.67 0.11 -11.70
CA VAL A 133 -2.25 -0.06 -12.07
C VAL A 133 -1.59 1.32 -12.09
N PRO A 134 -0.63 1.62 -11.19
CA PRO A 134 -0.09 2.97 -11.06
C PRO A 134 1.21 3.19 -11.84
N LEU A 135 1.72 2.19 -12.55
CA LEU A 135 2.94 2.28 -13.35
C LEU A 135 2.58 1.88 -14.78
N LEU A 136 2.97 2.70 -15.75
CA LEU A 136 2.77 2.37 -17.16
C LEU A 136 3.91 1.48 -17.63
N ASP A 137 3.56 0.57 -18.54
CA ASP A 137 4.54 -0.25 -19.23
C ASP A 137 5.42 0.67 -20.07
N LYS A 138 6.74 0.63 -19.84
CA LYS A 138 7.71 1.22 -20.77
C LYS A 138 7.89 0.21 -21.88
N LEU A 139 6.91 0.12 -22.77
CA LEU A 139 7.04 -0.60 -24.04
C LEU A 139 8.13 0.12 -24.84
N GLU A 140 9.37 -0.36 -24.71
CA GLU A 140 10.43 -0.15 -25.69
C GLU A 140 10.38 -1.26 -26.75
#